data_AF-A0A7J5W6B4-F1
#
_entry.id   AF-A0A7J5W6B4-F1
#
_cell.length_a   1.000
_cell.length_b   1.000
_cell.length_c   1.000
_cell.angle_alpha   90.00
_cell.angle_beta   90.00
_cell.angle_gamma   90.00
#
_symmetry.space_group_name_H-M   'P 1'
#
loop_
_entity.id
_entity.type
_entity.pdbx_description
1 polymer ?
#
loop_
_entity_poly.entity_id
_entity_poly.type
_entity_poly.pdbx_seq_one_letter_code
_entity_poly.pdbx_strand_id
1 'polypeptide(L)' 'MNGIVLGVIGGWQIFVILLVVLLLFGGKKIPELMKGIGKGIKEFKDGLSGDEKTNEENKDK' A
#
# COMPACT_ATOMS: atom_id res chain seq x y z
N MET A 1 14.74 -5.04 -33.61
CA MET A 1 13.39 -4.73 -33.09
C MET A 1 13.11 -5.61 -31.86
N ASN A 2 13.69 -5.30 -30.69
CA ASN A 2 13.59 -6.21 -29.52
C ASN A 2 13.16 -5.52 -28.21
N GLY A 3 12.87 -4.21 -28.21
CA GLY A 3 12.38 -3.51 -27.00
C GLY A 3 10.91 -3.79 -26.68
N ILE A 4 10.10 -4.11 -27.69
CA ILE A 4 8.66 -4.37 -27.53
C ILE A 4 8.44 -5.69 -26.77
N VAL A 5 9.27 -6.71 -26.97
CA VAL A 5 9.04 -8.04 -26.37
C VAL A 5 9.25 -8.03 -24.84
N LEU A 6 10.24 -7.30 -24.32
CA LEU A 6 10.45 -7.23 -22.87
C LEU A 6 9.43 -6.31 -22.16
N GLY A 7 9.05 -5.19 -22.79
CA GLY A 7 8.04 -4.27 -22.23
C GLY A 7 6.62 -4.81 -22.32
N VAL A 8 6.28 -5.50 -23.42
CA VAL A 8 4.93 -6.06 -23.64
C VAL A 8 4.74 -7.37 -22.88
N ILE A 9 5.77 -8.20 -22.67
CA ILE A 9 5.57 -9.41 -21.86
C ILE A 9 5.34 -9.03 -20.40
N GLY A 10 6.28 -8.35 -19.72
CA GLY A 10 6.13 -8.10 -18.27
C GLY A 10 5.01 -7.13 -17.88
N GLY A 11 4.92 -5.98 -18.54
CA GLY A 11 3.97 -4.92 -18.14
C GLY A 11 2.51 -5.23 -18.51
N TRP A 12 2.29 -5.81 -19.69
CA TRP A 12 0.94 -6.11 -20.17
C TRP A 12 0.27 -7.23 -19.36
N GLN A 13 1.05 -8.24 -18.95
CA GLN A 13 0.56 -9.32 -18.08
C GLN A 13 0.07 -8.78 -16.74
N ILE A 14 0.85 -7.90 -16.10
CA ILE A 14 0.45 -7.24 -14.85
C ILE A 14 -0.85 -6.44 -15.06
N PHE A 15 -0.96 -5.71 -16.17
CA PHE A 15 -2.15 -4.91 -16.46
C PHE A 15 -3.40 -5.76 -16.62
N VAL A 16 -3.31 -6.89 -17.34
CA VAL A 16 -4.41 -7.84 -17.51
C VAL A 16 -4.82 -8.45 -16.18
N ILE A 17 -3.86 -8.85 -15.32
CA ILE A 17 -4.15 -9.37 -13.97
C ILE A 17 -4.87 -8.31 -13.13
N LEU A 18 -4.40 -7.06 -13.16
CA LEU A 18 -5.05 -5.94 -12.47
C LEU A 18 -6.49 -5.75 -12.94
N LEU A 19 -6.73 -5.85 -14.25
CA LEU A 19 -8.06 -5.72 -14.84
C LEU A 19 -8.99 -6.83 -14.36
N VAL A 20 -8.52 -8.08 -14.32
CA VAL A 20 -9.29 -9.23 -13.83
C VAL A 20 -9.60 -9.08 -12.34
N VAL A 21 -8.62 -8.71 -11.52
CA VAL A 21 -8.82 -8.42 -10.09
C VAL A 21 -9.84 -7.29 -9.91
N LEU A 22 -9.78 -6.24 -10.73
CA LEU A 22 -10.73 -5.12 -10.69
C LEU A 22 -12.15 -5.55 -11.09
N LEU A 23 -12.30 -6.48 -12.03
CA LEU A 23 -13.60 -7.05 -12.42
C LEU A 23 -14.18 -7.94 -11.31
N LEU A 24 -13.36 -8.75 -10.65
CA LEU A 24 -13.80 -9.67 -9.59
C LEU A 24 -14.17 -8.93 -8.30
N PHE A 25 -13.32 -7.99 -7.86
CA PHE A 25 -13.52 -7.26 -6.62
C PHE A 25 -14.29 -5.94 -6.81
N GLY A 26 -14.33 -5.40 -8.03
CA GLY A 26 -14.90 -4.10 -8.32
C GLY A 26 -13.98 -2.95 -7.91
N GLY A 27 -14.02 -1.84 -8.67
CA GLY A 27 -13.18 -0.66 -8.42
C GLY A 27 -13.42 0.05 -7.09
N LYS A 28 -14.54 -0.24 -6.40
CA LYS A 28 -14.84 0.32 -5.08
C LYS A 28 -14.22 -0.46 -3.91
N LYS A 29 -13.97 -1.77 -4.04
CA LYS A 29 -13.44 -2.57 -2.93
C LYS A 29 -11.94 -2.39 -2.72
N ILE A 30 -11.16 -2.20 -3.79
CA ILE A 30 -9.72 -1.93 -3.69
C ILE A 30 -9.39 -0.71 -2.79
N PRO A 31 -10.00 0.48 -2.98
CA PRO A 31 -9.72 1.64 -2.11
C PRO A 31 -10.29 1.47 -0.69
N GLU A 32 -11.35 0.70 -0.51
CA GLU A 32 -11.91 0.38 0.82
C GLU A 32 -10.96 -0.52 1.62
N LEU A 33 -10.41 -1.56 0.98
CA LEU A 33 -9.39 -2.44 1.56
C LEU A 33 -8.09 -1.68 1.84
N MET A 34 -7.63 -0.83 0.92
CA MET A 34 -6.45 0.03 1.13
C MET A 34 -6.65 0.99 2.30
N LYS A 35 -7.84 1.58 2.48
CA LYS A 35 -8.15 2.42 3.64
C LYS A 35 -8.11 1.64 4.95
N GLY A 36 -8.63 0.41 4.95
CA GLY A 36 -8.57 -0.49 6.11
C GLY A 36 -7.14 -0.86 6.49
N ILE A 37 -6.34 -1.31 5.51
CA ILE A 37 -4.92 -1.64 5.69
C ILE A 37 -4.13 -0.39 6.14
N GLY A 38 -4.37 0.77 5.51
CA GLY A 38 -3.67 2.01 5.85
C GLY A 38 -3.94 2.47 7.28
N LYS A 39 -5.18 2.32 7.78
CA LYS A 39 -5.50 2.56 9.19
C LYS A 39 -4.78 1.58 10.10
N GLY A 40 -4.82 0.28 9.80
CA GLY A 40 -4.13 -0.74 10.59
C GLY A 40 -2.61 -0.53 10.66
N ILE A 41 -1.96 -0.18 9.55
CA ILE A 41 -0.53 0.16 9.51
C ILE A 41 -0.25 1.42 10.34
N LYS A 42 -1.11 2.43 10.27
CA LYS A 42 -0.97 3.66 11.05
C LYS A 42 -1.08 3.37 12.55
N GLU A 43 -2.12 2.67 12.97
CA GLU A 43 -2.31 2.28 14.38
C GLU A 43 -1.17 1.38 14.89
N PHE A 44 -0.68 0.46 14.06
CA PHE A 44 0.48 -0.36 14.37
C PHE A 44 1.74 0.48 14.57
N LYS A 45 1.99 1.44 13.68
CA LYS A 45 3.14 2.35 13.78
C LYS A 45 3.01 3.30 14.97
N ASP A 46 1.83 3.85 15.23
CA ASP A 46 1.56 4.73 16.37
C ASP A 46 1.73 3.97 17.69
N GLY A 47 1.34 2.69 17.75
CA GLY A 47 1.58 1.82 18.90
C GLY A 47 3.05 1.48 19.11
N LEU A 48 3.83 1.30 18.04
CA LEU A 48 5.28 1.08 18.13
C LEU A 48 6.05 2.36 18.51
N SER A 49 5.66 3.53 17.97
CA SER A 49 6.31 4.81 18.27
C SER A 49 5.81 5.47 19.55
N GLY A 50 4.72 4.99 20.15
CA GLY A 50 4.27 5.39 21.49
C GLY A 50 5.31 5.11 22.58
N ASP A 51 6.13 4.06 22.42
CA ASP A 51 7.28 3.79 23.28
C ASP A 51 8.46 4.76 23.04
N GLU A 52 8.55 5.38 21.86
CA GLU A 52 9.65 6.26 21.45
C GLU A 52 9.37 7.74 21.81
N LYS A 53 8.11 8.15 21.81
CA LYS A 53 7.68 9.56 22.02
C LYS A 53 7.66 9.98 23.50
N THR A 54 7.65 9.05 24.45
CA THR A 54 7.64 9.37 25.89
C THR A 54 9.00 9.86 26.43
N ASN A 55 10.08 9.82 25.65
CA ASN A 55 11.43 10.20 26.12
C ASN A 55 11.91 11.60 25.67
N GLU A 56 11.08 12.41 25.01
CA GLU A 56 11.50 13.75 24.51
C GLU A 56 10.72 14.94 25.09
N GLU A 57 10.01 14.77 26.21
CA GLU A 57 9.26 15.86 26.87
C GLU A 57 9.65 16.01 28.36
N ASN A 58 10.96 15.93 28.66
CA ASN A 58 11.50 16.34 29.97
C ASN A 58 12.91 16.92 29.82
N LYS A 59 13.04 18.03 29.08
CA LYS A 59 14.30 18.78 28.98
C LYS A 59 14.10 20.30 28.81
N ASP A 60 13.06 20.87 29.40
CA ASP A 60 12.97 22.32 29.58
C ASP A 60 11.99 22.66 30.72
N LYS A 61 12.44 22.43 31.96
CA LYS A 61 11.95 23.13 33.17
C LYS A 61 13.01 23.13 34.25
#